data_AF-A0A934SE17-F1
#
_entry.id   AF-A0A934SE17-F1
#
_cell.length_a   1.000
_cell.length_b   1.000
_cell.length_c   1.000
_cell.angle_alpha   90.00
_cell.angle_beta   90.00
_cell.angle_gamma   90.00
#
_symmetry.space_group_name_H-M   'P 1'
#
loop_
_entity.id
_entity.type
_entity.pdbx_description
1 polymer ?
#
loop_
_entity_poly.entity_id
_entity_poly.type
_entity_poly.pdbx_seq_one_letter_code
_entity_poly.pdbx_strand_id
1 'polypeptide(L)'
;MKGWLGVGILLAAIAAFWMMFARSGVELAQMDQKISAAVNAGDPDYVVPALKDERETLEGQRILNGIILTLVSAGLIGILFSVYVLPTIADRISQGIFGSGAPAEPDPMHDARVLIGQGDFEGAIEVFRAIAEQRPDDRVPWMEMAKLQREELHEPMEAIATLHSALLHQKWSQDDEAFFQFRIAEIFEESLGDRGRAALALKKVIEKFPDSRHAGNARHKLQEWGMS
;
A
#
# COMPACT_ATOMS: atom_id res chain seq x y z
N MET A 1 -28.50 0.47 -6.27
CA MET A 1 -29.50 0.28 -7.36
C MET A 1 -29.11 0.88 -8.71
N LYS A 2 -28.44 2.05 -8.80
CA LYS A 2 -28.16 2.72 -10.09
C LYS A 2 -27.18 1.99 -11.04
N GLY A 3 -26.24 1.17 -10.53
CA GLY A 3 -25.26 0.46 -11.37
C GLY A 3 -25.83 -0.73 -12.18
N TRP A 4 -26.89 -1.37 -11.69
CA TRP A 4 -27.47 -2.58 -12.30
C TRP A 4 -28.31 -2.28 -13.56
N LEU A 5 -28.94 -1.10 -13.59
CA LEU A 5 -29.69 -0.63 -14.77
C LEU A 5 -28.78 -0.44 -15.99
N GLY A 6 -27.57 0.10 -15.80
CA GLY A 6 -26.61 0.31 -16.88
C GLY A 6 -26.09 -1.00 -17.50
N VAL A 7 -25.76 -1.99 -16.65
CA VAL A 7 -25.32 -3.31 -17.10
C VAL A 7 -26.44 -4.04 -17.85
N GLY A 8 -27.68 -3.95 -17.35
CA GLY A 8 -28.85 -4.55 -18.01
C GLY A 8 -29.11 -4.00 -19.40
N ILE A 9 -29.02 -2.68 -19.58
CA ILE A 9 -29.18 -2.02 -20.90
C ILE A 9 -28.07 -2.48 -21.86
N LEU A 10 -26.83 -2.55 -21.39
CA LEU A 10 -25.69 -2.96 -22.22
C LEU A 10 -25.79 -4.43 -22.67
N LEU A 11 -26.21 -5.33 -21.77
CA LEU A 11 -26.46 -6.73 -22.10
C LEU A 11 -27.58 -6.89 -23.14
N ALA A 12 -28.67 -6.13 -22.99
CA ALA A 12 -29.78 -6.15 -23.95
C ALA A 12 -29.34 -5.64 -25.33
N ALA A 13 -28.51 -4.59 -25.38
CA ALA A 13 -27.94 -4.09 -26.63
C ALA A 13 -27.06 -5.14 -27.31
N ILE A 14 -26.14 -5.77 -26.59
CA ILE A 14 -25.27 -6.83 -27.12
C ILE A 14 -26.10 -8.02 -27.63
N ALA A 15 -27.13 -8.44 -26.89
CA ALA A 15 -28.02 -9.50 -27.34
C ALA A 15 -28.76 -9.16 -28.65
N ALA A 16 -29.21 -7.91 -28.80
CA ALA A 16 -29.80 -7.43 -30.05
C ALA A 16 -28.78 -7.45 -31.21
N PHE A 17 -27.53 -7.05 -30.96
CA PHE A 17 -26.46 -7.12 -31.96
C PHE A 17 -26.11 -8.55 -32.37
N TRP A 18 -26.06 -9.50 -31.43
CA TRP A 18 -25.91 -10.93 -31.74
C TRP A 18 -27.05 -11.46 -32.60
N MET A 19 -28.30 -11.05 -32.32
CA MET A 19 -29.47 -11.43 -33.11
C MET A 19 -29.40 -10.86 -34.54
N MET A 20 -29.00 -9.59 -34.69
CA MET A 20 -28.81 -8.98 -36.01
C MET A 20 -27.68 -9.67 -36.80
N PHE A 21 -26.55 -9.96 -36.13
CA PHE A 21 -25.45 -10.69 -36.74
C PHE A 21 -25.88 -12.10 -37.20
N ALA A 22 -26.63 -12.83 -36.39
CA ALA A 22 -27.17 -14.14 -36.78
C ALA A 22 -28.11 -14.04 -38.00
N ARG A 23 -29.00 -13.04 -38.04
CA ARG A 23 -29.92 -12.82 -39.18
C ARG A 23 -29.17 -12.51 -40.47
N SER A 24 -28.12 -11.71 -40.42
CA SER A 24 -27.27 -11.46 -41.60
C SER A 24 -26.65 -12.76 -42.15
N GLY A 25 -26.51 -13.82 -41.32
CA GLY A 25 -26.13 -15.19 -41.72
C GLY A 25 -27.10 -15.80 -42.70
N VAL A 26 -28.36 -15.71 -42.33
CA VAL A 26 -29.46 -16.26 -43.10
C VAL A 26 -29.63 -15.48 -44.40
N GLU A 27 -29.52 -14.15 -44.37
CA GLU A 27 -29.62 -13.30 -45.56
C GLU A 27 -28.53 -13.62 -46.59
N LEU A 28 -27.29 -13.80 -46.14
CA LEU A 28 -26.17 -14.15 -47.02
C LEU A 28 -26.39 -15.54 -47.67
N ALA A 29 -26.86 -16.52 -46.90
CA ALA A 29 -27.17 -17.85 -47.41
C ALA A 29 -28.35 -17.84 -48.41
N GLN A 30 -29.35 -16.98 -48.19
CA GLN A 30 -30.44 -16.78 -49.15
C GLN A 30 -29.95 -16.13 -50.45
N MET A 31 -28.98 -15.22 -50.38
CA MET A 31 -28.35 -14.64 -51.57
C MET A 31 -27.57 -15.69 -52.36
N ASP A 32 -26.81 -16.55 -51.70
CA ASP A 32 -26.09 -17.65 -52.35
C ASP A 32 -27.07 -18.57 -53.11
N GLN A 33 -28.23 -18.84 -52.52
CA GLN A 33 -29.30 -19.60 -53.16
C GLN A 33 -29.89 -18.89 -54.39
N LYS A 34 -30.15 -17.57 -54.31
CA LYS A 34 -30.65 -16.75 -55.44
C LYS A 34 -29.65 -16.69 -56.58
N ILE A 35 -28.36 -16.50 -56.28
CA ILE A 35 -27.27 -16.51 -57.26
C ILE A 35 -27.21 -17.86 -57.97
N SER A 36 -27.25 -18.97 -57.21
CA SER A 36 -27.22 -20.32 -57.78
C SER A 36 -28.43 -20.62 -58.67
N ALA A 37 -29.61 -20.16 -58.26
CA ALA A 37 -30.84 -20.31 -59.05
C ALA A 37 -30.78 -19.50 -60.36
N ALA A 38 -30.29 -18.26 -60.32
CA ALA A 38 -30.14 -17.40 -61.50
C ALA A 38 -29.14 -17.98 -62.51
N VAL A 39 -28.02 -18.53 -62.04
CA VAL A 39 -27.02 -19.22 -62.88
C VAL A 39 -27.63 -20.44 -63.57
N ASN A 40 -28.40 -21.26 -62.83
CA ASN A 40 -29.04 -22.47 -63.38
C ASN A 40 -30.19 -22.16 -64.35
N ALA A 41 -30.83 -21.00 -64.21
CA ALA A 41 -31.91 -20.55 -65.11
C ALA A 41 -31.38 -19.99 -66.46
N GLY A 42 -30.07 -19.83 -66.61
CA GLY A 42 -29.44 -19.41 -67.87
C GLY A 42 -29.53 -17.91 -68.18
N ASP A 43 -29.67 -17.06 -67.16
CA ASP A 43 -29.78 -15.59 -67.29
C ASP A 43 -28.45 -14.90 -66.91
N PRO A 44 -27.51 -14.60 -67.86
CA PRO A 44 -26.10 -14.48 -67.47
C PRO A 44 -25.49 -13.07 -67.45
N ASP A 45 -26.11 -12.01 -68.00
CA ASP A 45 -25.29 -10.81 -68.30
C ASP A 45 -25.39 -9.67 -67.26
N TYR A 46 -26.52 -9.52 -66.56
CA TYR A 46 -26.73 -8.37 -65.64
C TYR A 46 -27.18 -8.75 -64.23
N VAL A 47 -27.96 -9.84 -64.07
CA VAL A 47 -28.56 -10.21 -62.78
C VAL A 47 -27.52 -10.85 -61.84
N VAL A 48 -26.70 -11.77 -62.36
CA VAL A 48 -25.68 -12.47 -61.55
C VAL A 48 -24.60 -11.51 -61.02
N PRO A 49 -24.03 -10.59 -61.82
CA PRO A 49 -23.07 -9.60 -61.32
C PRO A 49 -23.66 -8.69 -60.23
N ALA A 50 -24.90 -8.20 -60.42
CA ALA A 50 -25.56 -7.33 -59.44
C ALA A 50 -25.81 -8.05 -58.09
N LEU A 51 -26.26 -9.30 -58.13
CA LEU A 51 -26.46 -10.10 -56.92
C LEU A 51 -25.14 -10.44 -56.21
N LYS A 52 -24.05 -10.62 -56.96
CA LYS A 52 -22.72 -10.83 -56.39
C LYS A 52 -22.19 -9.59 -55.70
N ASP A 53 -22.37 -8.41 -56.30
CA ASP A 53 -21.97 -7.12 -55.70
C ASP A 53 -22.74 -6.83 -54.41
N GLU A 54 -24.05 -7.10 -54.40
CA GLU A 54 -24.90 -6.96 -53.21
C GLU A 54 -24.46 -7.94 -52.11
N ARG A 55 -24.14 -9.19 -52.47
CA ARG A 55 -23.60 -10.21 -51.55
C ARG A 55 -22.26 -9.80 -50.97
N GLU A 56 -21.32 -9.32 -51.79
CA GLU A 56 -19.99 -8.87 -51.36
C GLU A 56 -20.09 -7.68 -50.40
N THR A 57 -21.00 -6.74 -50.68
CA THR A 57 -21.27 -5.60 -49.80
C THR A 57 -21.83 -6.05 -48.44
N LEU A 58 -22.82 -6.96 -48.45
CA LEU A 58 -23.37 -7.52 -47.21
C LEU A 58 -22.34 -8.36 -46.44
N GLU A 59 -21.49 -9.11 -47.13
CA GLU A 59 -20.39 -9.86 -46.53
C GLU A 59 -19.41 -8.92 -45.83
N GLY A 60 -19.00 -7.83 -46.47
CA GLY A 60 -18.13 -6.82 -45.90
C GLY A 60 -18.73 -6.17 -44.65
N GLN A 61 -20.01 -5.78 -44.70
CA GLN A 61 -20.73 -5.23 -43.55
C GLN A 61 -20.82 -6.23 -42.40
N ARG A 62 -21.10 -7.49 -42.69
CA ARG A 62 -21.15 -8.57 -41.70
C ARG A 62 -19.81 -8.75 -41.02
N ILE A 63 -18.71 -8.82 -41.78
CA ILE A 63 -17.36 -9.00 -41.24
C ILE A 63 -17.02 -7.86 -40.27
N LEU A 64 -17.25 -6.60 -40.69
CA LEU A 64 -17.02 -5.43 -39.86
C LEU A 64 -17.85 -5.46 -38.57
N ASN A 65 -19.15 -5.76 -38.68
CA ASN A 65 -20.04 -5.88 -37.53
C ASN A 65 -19.61 -7.00 -36.58
N GLY A 66 -19.10 -8.12 -37.12
CA GLY A 66 -18.57 -9.22 -36.33
C GLY A 66 -17.34 -8.83 -35.50
N ILE A 67 -16.42 -8.05 -36.08
CA ILE A 67 -15.24 -7.51 -35.37
C ILE A 67 -15.68 -6.60 -34.22
N ILE A 68 -16.57 -5.63 -34.49
CA ILE A 68 -17.07 -4.70 -33.47
C ILE A 68 -17.77 -5.47 -32.35
N LEU A 69 -18.64 -6.42 -32.69
CA LEU A 69 -19.36 -7.22 -31.71
C LEU A 69 -18.41 -8.03 -30.83
N THR A 70 -17.33 -8.57 -31.40
CA THR A 70 -16.30 -9.31 -30.67
C THR A 70 -15.59 -8.40 -29.66
N LEU A 71 -15.15 -7.21 -30.08
CA LEU A 71 -14.46 -6.25 -29.21
C LEU A 71 -15.35 -5.78 -28.06
N VAL A 72 -16.60 -5.41 -28.35
CA VAL A 72 -17.56 -4.96 -27.34
C VAL A 72 -17.90 -6.08 -26.35
N SER A 73 -18.10 -7.31 -26.85
CA SER A 73 -18.37 -8.47 -26.00
C SER A 73 -17.18 -8.80 -25.08
N ALA A 74 -15.96 -8.81 -25.62
CA ALA A 74 -14.74 -9.05 -24.85
C ALA A 74 -14.50 -7.96 -23.79
N GLY A 75 -14.70 -6.69 -24.16
CA GLY A 75 -14.61 -5.57 -23.23
C GLY A 75 -15.59 -5.66 -22.07
N LEU A 76 -16.85 -6.02 -22.35
CA LEU A 76 -17.84 -6.22 -21.29
C LEU A 76 -17.47 -7.37 -20.36
N ILE A 77 -17.05 -8.51 -20.91
CA ILE A 77 -16.60 -9.65 -20.11
C ILE A 77 -15.44 -9.23 -19.20
N GLY A 78 -14.46 -8.48 -19.72
CA GLY A 78 -13.34 -7.96 -18.94
C GLY A 78 -13.79 -7.05 -17.80
N ILE A 79 -14.74 -6.13 -18.04
CA ILE A 79 -15.29 -5.25 -17.00
C ILE A 79 -16.04 -6.06 -15.93
N LEU A 80 -16.90 -6.99 -16.34
CA LEU A 80 -17.63 -7.84 -15.39
C LEU A 80 -16.69 -8.71 -14.56
N PHE A 81 -15.66 -9.27 -15.19
CA PHE A 81 -14.62 -10.00 -14.48
C PHE A 81 -13.90 -9.12 -13.46
N SER A 82 -13.51 -7.91 -13.85
CA SER A 82 -12.83 -6.94 -12.98
C SER A 82 -13.69 -6.49 -11.79
N VAL A 83 -14.98 -6.26 -12.00
CA VAL A 83 -15.87 -5.74 -10.95
C VAL A 83 -16.40 -6.84 -10.02
N TYR A 84 -16.62 -8.05 -10.52
CA TYR A 84 -17.33 -9.09 -9.76
C TYR A 84 -16.45 -10.29 -9.39
N VAL A 85 -15.54 -10.70 -10.28
CA VAL A 85 -14.75 -11.93 -10.08
C VAL A 85 -13.44 -11.60 -9.36
N LEU A 86 -12.73 -10.58 -9.83
CA LEU A 86 -11.45 -10.13 -9.28
C LEU A 86 -11.52 -9.81 -7.77
N PRO A 87 -12.53 -9.06 -7.26
CA PRO A 87 -12.64 -8.78 -5.83
C PRO A 87 -12.89 -10.06 -5.02
N THR A 88 -13.73 -10.98 -5.52
CA THR A 88 -14.00 -12.26 -4.84
C THR A 88 -12.74 -13.12 -4.72
N ILE A 89 -11.90 -13.13 -5.75
CA ILE A 89 -10.61 -13.84 -5.72
C ILE A 89 -9.63 -13.13 -4.79
N ALA A 90 -9.54 -11.80 -4.88
CA ALA A 90 -8.67 -10.98 -4.05
C ALA A 90 -9.01 -11.14 -2.56
N ASP A 91 -10.29 -11.12 -2.21
CA ASP A 91 -10.77 -11.33 -0.84
C ASP A 91 -10.43 -12.72 -0.32
N ARG A 92 -10.53 -13.77 -1.14
CA ARG A 92 -10.16 -15.13 -0.74
C ARG A 92 -8.65 -15.31 -0.56
N ILE A 93 -7.84 -14.72 -1.43
CA ILE A 93 -6.37 -14.73 -1.29
C ILE A 93 -5.99 -13.91 -0.05
N SER A 94 -6.60 -12.75 0.12
CA SER A 94 -6.41 -11.89 1.29
C SER A 94 -6.79 -12.63 2.57
N GLN A 95 -7.92 -13.32 2.63
CA GLN A 95 -8.30 -14.14 3.78
C GLN A 95 -7.43 -15.40 3.95
N GLY A 96 -6.84 -15.96 2.89
CA GLY A 96 -5.90 -17.07 3.01
C GLY A 96 -4.53 -16.66 3.57
N ILE A 97 -4.10 -15.42 3.29
CA ILE A 97 -2.79 -14.88 3.70
C ILE A 97 -2.89 -14.10 5.03
N PHE A 98 -3.93 -13.27 5.16
CA PHE A 98 -4.19 -12.39 6.31
C PHE A 98 -5.34 -12.86 7.20
N GLY A 99 -6.17 -13.81 6.75
CA GLY A 99 -7.31 -14.34 7.50
C GLY A 99 -7.03 -15.64 8.24
N SER A 100 -5.78 -16.08 8.34
CA SER A 100 -5.37 -16.76 9.58
C SER A 100 -5.55 -15.71 10.68
N GLY A 101 -6.57 -15.88 11.51
CA GLY A 101 -6.89 -14.99 12.63
C GLY A 101 -5.82 -14.99 13.74
N ALA A 102 -4.55 -14.80 13.39
CA ALA A 102 -3.66 -14.09 14.28
C ALA A 102 -4.26 -12.69 14.42
N PRO A 103 -4.69 -12.25 15.62
CA PRO A 103 -4.90 -10.82 15.83
C PRO A 103 -3.65 -10.14 15.26
N ALA A 104 -3.83 -9.02 14.53
CA ALA A 104 -2.69 -8.14 14.26
C ALA A 104 -1.93 -8.04 15.58
N GLU A 105 -0.69 -8.53 15.61
CA GLU A 105 0.06 -8.74 16.85
C GLU A 105 -0.12 -7.45 17.64
N PRO A 106 -0.82 -7.47 18.80
CA PRO A 106 -1.30 -6.25 19.41
C PRO A 106 -0.12 -5.30 19.52
N ASP A 107 -0.22 -4.11 18.92
CA ASP A 107 0.87 -3.14 18.98
C ASP A 107 1.18 -2.98 20.47
N PRO A 108 2.36 -3.43 20.94
CA PRO A 108 2.62 -3.52 22.37
C PRO A 108 2.54 -2.16 23.03
N MET A 109 2.68 -1.07 22.26
CA MET A 109 2.63 0.31 22.73
C MET A 109 1.21 0.92 22.66
N HIS A 110 0.20 0.18 22.20
CA HIS A 110 -1.17 0.70 22.07
C HIS A 110 -1.68 1.28 23.38
N ASP A 111 -1.60 0.50 24.46
CA ASP A 111 -2.09 0.88 25.78
C ASP A 111 -1.35 2.11 26.32
N ALA A 112 -0.03 2.19 26.14
CA ALA A 112 0.75 3.35 26.52
C ALA A 112 0.27 4.62 25.78
N ARG A 113 -0.03 4.52 24.48
CA ARG A 113 -0.55 5.66 23.69
C ARG A 113 -1.95 6.08 24.13
N VAL A 114 -2.80 5.14 24.53
CA VAL A 114 -4.13 5.45 25.10
C VAL A 114 -3.97 6.27 26.38
N LEU A 115 -3.06 5.86 27.27
CA LEU A 115 -2.77 6.56 28.52
C LEU A 115 -2.18 7.96 28.28
N ILE A 116 -1.24 8.12 27.34
CA ILE A 116 -0.75 9.43 26.90
C ILE A 116 -1.92 10.31 26.42
N GLY A 117 -2.83 9.77 25.61
CA GLY A 117 -4.01 10.51 25.13
C GLY A 117 -4.98 10.92 26.23
N GLN A 118 -4.95 10.24 27.38
CA GLN A 118 -5.72 10.57 28.58
C GLN A 118 -4.97 11.54 29.52
N GLY A 119 -3.70 11.83 29.24
CA GLY A 119 -2.82 12.62 30.11
C GLY A 119 -2.26 11.83 31.31
N ASP A 120 -2.42 10.50 31.33
CA ASP A 120 -1.83 9.63 32.33
C ASP A 120 -0.42 9.21 31.89
N PHE A 121 0.53 10.13 32.04
CA PHE A 121 1.91 9.94 31.57
C PHE A 121 2.66 8.94 32.45
N GLU A 122 2.44 8.97 33.76
CA GLU A 122 3.00 8.01 34.70
C GLU A 122 2.49 6.58 34.40
N GLY A 123 1.19 6.42 34.15
CA GLY A 123 0.63 5.14 33.69
C GLY A 123 1.24 4.68 32.37
N ALA A 124 1.43 5.58 31.41
CA ALA A 124 2.10 5.25 30.14
C ALA A 124 3.55 4.79 30.34
N ILE A 125 4.29 5.42 31.26
CA ILE A 125 5.66 5.04 31.62
C ILE A 125 5.70 3.62 32.19
N GLU A 126 4.75 3.25 33.05
CA GLU A 126 4.67 1.87 33.57
C GLU A 126 4.45 0.84 32.46
N VAL A 127 3.59 1.15 31.49
CA VAL A 127 3.38 0.29 30.32
C VAL A 127 4.66 0.16 29.49
N PHE A 128 5.34 1.27 29.18
CA PHE A 128 6.61 1.20 28.46
C PHE A 128 7.69 0.44 29.22
N ARG A 129 7.74 0.53 30.55
CA ARG A 129 8.67 -0.26 31.36
C ARG A 129 8.40 -1.76 31.23
N ALA A 130 7.14 -2.16 31.29
CA ALA A 130 6.76 -3.56 31.08
C ALA A 130 7.13 -4.05 29.67
N ILE A 131 6.99 -3.21 28.63
CA ILE A 131 7.43 -3.55 27.28
C ILE A 131 8.96 -3.69 27.22
N ALA A 132 9.70 -2.78 27.85
CA ALA A 132 11.16 -2.82 27.90
C ALA A 132 11.68 -4.10 28.57
N GLU A 133 10.99 -4.60 29.59
CA GLU A 133 11.32 -5.88 30.24
C GLU A 133 11.06 -7.10 29.34
N GLN A 134 9.99 -7.05 28.54
CA GLN A 134 9.63 -8.13 27.62
C GLN A 134 10.48 -8.12 26.35
N ARG A 135 10.93 -6.94 25.92
CA ARG A 135 11.70 -6.69 24.70
C ARG A 135 12.95 -5.88 25.03
N PRO A 136 13.92 -6.46 25.75
CA PRO A 136 15.06 -5.71 26.26
C PRO A 136 15.94 -5.14 25.15
N ASP A 137 15.92 -5.73 23.95
CA ASP A 137 16.62 -5.29 22.75
C ASP A 137 15.91 -4.20 21.95
N ASP A 138 14.68 -3.85 22.32
CA ASP A 138 13.97 -2.73 21.75
C ASP A 138 14.30 -1.43 22.50
N ARG A 139 14.96 -0.51 21.82
CA ARG A 139 15.28 0.81 22.38
C ARG A 139 14.06 1.73 22.50
N VAL A 140 12.99 1.48 21.76
CA VAL A 140 11.86 2.40 21.63
C VAL A 140 11.15 2.66 22.97
N PRO A 141 10.81 1.66 23.80
CA PRO A 141 10.17 1.92 25.09
C PRO A 141 11.02 2.80 26.02
N TRP A 142 12.34 2.60 26.05
CA TRP A 142 13.27 3.44 26.83
C TRP A 142 13.25 4.90 26.38
N MET A 143 13.15 5.12 25.07
CA MET A 143 13.10 6.46 24.48
C MET A 143 11.77 7.15 24.73
N GLU A 144 10.66 6.45 24.63
CA GLU A 144 9.34 7.01 24.93
C GLU A 144 9.21 7.36 26.42
N MET A 145 9.70 6.50 27.34
CA MET A 145 9.75 6.82 28.78
C MET A 145 10.54 8.11 29.04
N ALA A 146 11.77 8.20 28.51
CA ALA A 146 12.61 9.37 28.70
C ALA A 146 12.00 10.65 28.08
N LYS A 147 11.33 10.51 26.94
CA LYS A 147 10.62 11.61 26.29
C LYS A 147 9.47 12.12 27.16
N LEU A 148 8.61 11.23 27.67
CA LEU A 148 7.49 11.60 28.55
C LEU A 148 7.99 12.27 29.84
N GLN A 149 9.01 11.69 30.47
CA GLN A 149 9.63 12.27 31.65
C GLN A 149 10.17 13.68 31.39
N ARG A 150 10.81 13.89 30.24
CA ARG A 150 11.39 15.19 29.89
C ARG A 150 10.35 16.23 29.49
N GLU A 151 9.44 15.88 28.59
CA GLU A 151 8.58 16.83 27.87
C GLU A 151 7.25 17.05 28.56
N GLU A 152 6.64 15.99 29.11
CA GLU A 152 5.31 16.07 29.71
C GLU A 152 5.39 16.24 31.23
N LEU A 153 6.26 15.47 31.89
CA LEU A 153 6.44 15.54 33.36
C LEU A 153 7.45 16.62 33.80
N HIS A 154 8.25 17.15 32.87
CA HIS A 154 9.27 18.17 33.15
C HIS A 154 10.32 17.69 34.17
N GLU A 155 10.63 16.39 34.17
CA GLU A 155 11.62 15.71 35.01
C GLU A 155 12.83 15.23 34.20
N PRO A 156 13.69 16.15 33.71
CA PRO A 156 14.81 15.81 32.83
C PRO A 156 15.87 14.92 33.50
N MET A 157 16.01 14.97 34.83
CA MET A 157 16.93 14.08 35.55
C MET A 157 16.42 12.64 35.57
N GLU A 158 15.11 12.43 35.68
CA GLU A 158 14.50 11.10 35.58
C GLU A 158 14.62 10.54 34.16
N ALA A 159 14.45 11.39 33.14
CA ALA A 159 14.70 11.00 31.76
C ALA A 159 16.15 10.51 31.55
N ILE A 160 17.14 11.22 32.10
CA ILE A 160 18.55 10.80 32.06
C ILE A 160 18.74 9.48 32.82
N ALA A 161 18.13 9.33 34.00
CA ALA A 161 18.22 8.11 34.80
C ALA A 161 17.65 6.89 34.04
N THR A 162 16.52 7.05 33.35
CA THR A 162 15.92 6.02 32.49
C THR A 162 16.85 5.59 31.37
N LEU A 163 17.46 6.54 30.65
CA LEU A 163 18.41 6.22 29.57
C LEU A 163 19.70 5.56 30.11
N HIS A 164 20.17 5.97 31.28
CA HIS A 164 21.27 5.29 31.97
C HIS A 164 20.88 3.87 32.39
N SER A 165 19.66 3.67 32.87
CA SER A 165 19.13 2.34 33.21
C SER A 165 19.12 1.43 31.98
N ALA A 166 18.65 1.93 30.83
CA ALA A 166 18.69 1.20 29.56
C ALA A 166 20.11 0.70 29.25
N LEU A 167 21.10 1.57 29.38
CA LEU A 167 22.52 1.26 29.14
C LEU A 167 23.11 0.21 30.11
N LEU A 168 22.54 0.07 31.31
CA LEU A 168 22.97 -0.92 32.30
C LEU A 168 22.19 -2.23 32.19
N HIS A 169 20.96 -2.19 31.68
CA HIS A 169 20.04 -3.32 31.66
C HIS A 169 20.51 -4.44 30.73
N GLN A 170 21.17 -4.10 29.62
CA GLN A 170 21.67 -5.08 28.66
C GLN A 170 22.79 -4.55 27.76
N LYS A 171 23.34 -5.43 26.93
CA LYS A 171 24.36 -5.07 25.94
C LYS A 171 23.70 -4.60 24.64
N TRP A 172 23.91 -3.33 24.33
CA TRP A 172 23.44 -2.69 23.11
C TRP A 172 24.41 -2.84 21.94
N SER A 173 23.91 -2.61 20.72
CA SER A 173 24.77 -2.36 19.58
C SER A 173 25.58 -1.08 19.79
N GLN A 174 26.70 -0.92 19.08
CA GLN A 174 27.50 0.32 19.20
C GLN A 174 26.71 1.56 18.76
N ASP A 175 25.82 1.45 17.77
CA ASP A 175 24.98 2.57 17.33
C ASP A 175 23.96 2.94 18.41
N ASP A 176 23.29 1.97 19.01
CA ASP A 176 22.30 2.22 20.07
C ASP A 176 22.94 2.77 21.34
N GLU A 177 24.10 2.24 21.73
CA GLU A 177 24.82 2.78 22.89
C GLU A 177 25.26 4.23 22.65
N ALA A 178 25.80 4.52 21.46
CA ALA A 178 26.16 5.89 21.08
C ALA A 178 24.93 6.80 21.02
N PHE A 179 23.80 6.29 20.53
CA PHE A 179 22.53 7.00 20.47
C PHE A 179 22.01 7.39 21.86
N PHE A 180 21.99 6.47 22.81
CA PHE A 180 21.57 6.76 24.19
C PHE A 180 22.47 7.80 24.86
N GLN A 181 23.80 7.67 24.71
CA GLN A 181 24.76 8.64 25.26
C GLN A 181 24.57 10.04 24.64
N PHE A 182 24.31 10.09 23.33
CA PHE A 182 24.03 11.36 22.64
C PHE A 182 22.72 11.98 23.15
N ARG A 183 21.67 11.19 23.35
CA ARG A 183 20.40 11.68 23.90
C ARG A 183 20.56 12.23 25.31
N ILE A 184 21.33 11.56 26.16
CA ILE A 184 21.67 12.06 27.51
C ILE A 184 22.37 13.43 27.42
N ALA A 185 23.31 13.59 26.47
CA ALA A 185 23.99 14.86 26.26
C ALA A 185 23.02 15.98 25.83
N GLU A 186 22.05 15.67 24.97
CA GLU A 186 21.00 16.62 24.57
C GLU A 186 20.13 17.02 25.77
N ILE A 187 19.74 16.10 26.65
CA ILE A 187 18.95 16.46 27.85
C ILE A 187 19.76 17.36 28.80
N PHE A 188 21.05 17.06 29.01
CA PHE A 188 21.92 17.93 29.80
C PHE A 188 22.00 19.34 29.23
N GLU A 189 22.09 19.47 27.91
CA GLU A 189 22.19 20.77 27.27
C GLU A 189 20.84 21.50 27.23
N GLU A 190 19.82 20.88 26.65
CA GLU A 190 18.55 21.53 26.29
C GLU A 190 17.66 21.75 27.51
N SER A 191 17.58 20.76 28.41
CA SER A 191 16.67 20.81 29.56
C SER A 191 17.32 21.32 30.83
N LEU A 192 18.63 21.08 31.00
CA LEU A 192 19.36 21.47 32.21
C LEU A 192 20.33 22.64 32.01
N GLY A 193 20.61 23.05 30.77
CA GLY A 193 21.60 24.09 30.47
C GLY A 193 23.04 23.74 30.85
N ASP A 194 23.30 22.47 31.21
CA ASP A 194 24.60 21.99 31.68
C ASP A 194 25.43 21.48 30.50
N ARG A 195 25.97 22.44 29.73
CA ARG A 195 26.90 22.16 28.64
C ARG A 195 28.15 21.40 29.09
N GLY A 196 28.55 21.52 30.35
CA GLY A 196 29.70 20.80 30.90
C GLY A 196 29.46 19.30 30.93
N ARG A 197 28.33 18.87 31.53
CA ARG A 197 27.93 17.45 31.53
C ARG A 197 27.58 16.94 30.15
N ALA A 198 26.92 17.76 29.33
CA ALA A 198 26.67 17.43 27.93
C ALA A 198 27.99 17.14 27.18
N ALA A 199 29.00 18.01 27.34
CA ALA A 199 30.31 17.83 26.70
C ALA A 199 31.03 16.56 27.18
N LEU A 200 30.93 16.20 28.46
CA LEU A 200 31.49 14.93 28.96
C LEU A 200 30.84 13.71 28.30
N ALA A 201 29.51 13.71 28.16
CA ALA A 201 28.78 12.64 27.46
C ALA A 201 29.17 12.56 25.98
N LEU A 202 29.27 13.70 25.28
CA LEU A 202 29.71 13.75 23.88
C LEU A 202 31.15 13.26 23.69
N LYS A 203 32.08 13.64 24.59
CA LYS A 203 33.47 13.16 24.56
C LYS A 203 33.54 11.64 24.71
N LYS A 204 32.71 11.06 25.60
CA LYS A 204 32.59 9.61 25.75
C LYS A 204 32.10 8.92 24.48
N VAL A 205 31.14 9.52 23.75
CA VAL A 205 30.70 9.00 22.44
C VAL A 205 31.84 8.99 21.44
N ILE A 206 32.63 10.06 21.37
CA ILE A 206 33.78 10.16 20.45
C ILE A 206 34.87 9.14 20.78
N GLU A 207 35.17 8.98 22.07
CA GLU A 207 36.20 8.05 22.54
C GLU A 207 35.80 6.58 22.31
N LYS A 208 34.55 6.24 22.66
CA LYS A 208 34.08 4.85 22.61
C LYS A 208 33.62 4.40 21.22
N PHE A 209 33.13 5.34 20.40
CA PHE A 209 32.55 5.05 19.08
C PHE A 209 33.07 5.99 17.99
N PRO A 210 34.41 6.05 17.77
CA PRO A 210 35.04 7.11 16.97
C PRO A 210 34.57 7.20 15.52
N ASP A 211 34.10 6.07 14.95
CA ASP A 211 33.65 5.94 13.56
C ASP A 211 32.11 5.99 13.41
N SER A 212 31.38 6.18 14.52
CA SER A 212 29.91 6.29 14.47
C SER A 212 29.47 7.65 13.94
N ARG A 213 28.28 7.70 13.32
CA ARG A 213 27.62 8.98 12.96
C ARG A 213 27.46 9.90 14.17
N HIS A 214 27.22 9.31 15.35
CA HIS A 214 27.03 10.02 16.61
C HIS A 214 28.31 10.69 17.08
N ALA A 215 29.48 10.10 16.86
CA ALA A 215 30.77 10.75 17.12
C ALA A 215 31.03 11.91 16.15
N GLY A 216 30.63 11.80 14.89
CA GLY A 216 30.65 12.93 13.94
C GLY A 216 29.82 14.11 14.46
N ASN A 217 28.57 13.85 14.84
CA ASN A 217 27.67 14.85 15.41
C ASN A 217 28.20 15.43 16.73
N ALA A 218 28.79 14.59 17.58
CA ALA A 218 29.38 15.01 18.85
C ALA A 218 30.57 15.95 18.65
N ARG A 219 31.47 15.66 17.71
CA ARG A 219 32.60 16.54 17.35
C ARG A 219 32.10 17.90 16.87
N HIS A 220 31.11 17.90 15.98
CA HIS A 220 30.49 19.12 15.49
C HIS A 220 29.90 19.95 16.63
N LYS A 221 29.09 19.33 17.50
CA LYS A 221 28.42 20.02 18.61
C LYS A 221 29.43 20.58 19.62
N LEU A 222 30.48 19.83 19.95
CA LEU A 222 31.58 20.33 20.79
C LEU A 222 32.32 21.51 20.15
N GLN A 223 32.55 21.48 18.84
CA GLN A 223 33.18 22.58 18.12
C GLN A 223 32.30 23.84 18.13
N GLU A 224 30.99 23.71 17.90
CA GLU A 224 30.03 24.82 18.01
C GLU A 224 30.03 25.47 19.39
N TRP A 225 30.26 24.67 20.44
CA TRP A 225 30.38 25.17 21.81
C TRP A 225 31.78 25.71 22.17
N GLY A 226 32.77 25.58 21.29
CA GLY A 226 34.17 25.93 21.58
C GLY A 226 34.84 24.99 22.60
N MET A 227 34.40 23.73 22.66
CA MET A 227 34.81 22.71 23.65
C MET A 227 35.47 21.47 23.02
N SER A 228 35.86 21.57 21.75
CA SER A 228 36.56 20.52 20.97
C SER A 228 37.98 20.27 21.44
#